data_AF-A0A8H4VFA6-F1
#
_entry.id   AF-A0A8H4VFA6-F1
#
_cell.length_a   1.000
_cell.length_b   1.000
_cell.length_c   1.000
_cell.angle_alpha   90.00
_cell.angle_beta   90.00
_cell.angle_gamma   90.00
#
_symmetry.space_group_name_H-M   'P 1'
#
loop_
_entity.id
_entity.type
_entity.pdbx_description
1 polymer ?
#
loop_
_entity_poly.entity_id
_entity_poly.type
_entity_poly.pdbx_seq_one_letter_code
_entity_poly.pdbx_strand_id
1 'polypeptide(L)'
;MKVLSKEEEAAHFSVVLNGGIVGGIAGFGLGLGGVIFASRRYPAFRGLTLPFRTFLVTSSTTFGAIVNADRQSTRFQRAQHVDSDYRDASQRAAEMIRANESKYQSFMAWGREHRYSIVFASWVASMGVALTIVGRAPMSTPQKLVQARVYAQALTLAVLVVSAVFEMSDAKDGSGRWETVLVVDPNDPEHKHLIEKKVHKEDYEGQDMWKDMVEAEEQRLKAKERKATKS
;
A
#
# COMPACT_ATOMS: atom_id res chain seq x y z
N MET A 1 -8.98 19.16 -13.11
CA MET A 1 -7.76 19.54 -12.37
C MET A 1 -8.07 20.73 -11.48
N LYS A 2 -8.00 20.58 -10.16
CA LYS A 2 -7.94 21.76 -9.28
C LYS A 2 -6.57 22.40 -9.47
N VAL A 3 -6.53 23.69 -9.79
CA VAL A 3 -5.30 24.47 -9.77
C VAL A 3 -5.01 24.73 -8.29
N LEU A 4 -3.92 24.18 -7.77
CA LEU A 4 -3.49 24.40 -6.38
C LEU A 4 -3.17 25.88 -6.19
N SER A 5 -3.54 26.42 -5.03
CA SER A 5 -3.06 27.75 -4.66
C SER A 5 -1.54 27.71 -4.47
N LYS A 6 -0.85 28.83 -4.73
CA LYS A 6 0.62 28.90 -4.57
C LYS A 6 1.08 28.57 -3.14
N GLU A 7 0.22 28.80 -2.15
CA GLU A 7 0.47 28.48 -0.74
C GLU A 7 0.37 26.97 -0.47
N GLU A 8 -0.64 26.29 -1.04
CA GLU A 8 -0.78 24.83 -0.94
C GLU A 8 0.35 24.09 -1.65
N GLU A 9 0.82 24.61 -2.80
CA GLU A 9 1.95 24.04 -3.54
C GLU A 9 3.25 24.15 -2.74
N ALA A 10 3.52 25.30 -2.10
CA ALA A 10 4.67 25.48 -1.23
C ALA A 10 4.61 24.59 0.02
N ALA A 11 3.42 24.43 0.60
CA ALA A 11 3.19 23.54 1.73
C ALA A 11 3.44 22.07 1.35
N HIS A 12 2.88 21.62 0.22
CA HIS A 12 3.11 20.28 -0.33
C HIS A 12 4.61 20.05 -0.60
N PHE A 13 5.27 20.98 -1.28
CA PHE A 13 6.69 20.89 -1.59
C PHE A 13 7.55 20.74 -0.33
N SER A 14 7.28 21.53 0.71
CA SER A 14 8.04 21.46 1.96
C SER A 14 7.91 20.09 2.66
N VAL A 15 6.70 19.51 2.65
CA VAL A 15 6.42 18.20 3.27
C VAL A 15 7.08 17.08 2.49
N VAL A 16 7.01 17.11 1.16
CA VAL A 16 7.66 16.14 0.28
C VAL A 16 9.18 16.22 0.38
N LEU A 17 9.74 17.43 0.41
CA LEU A 17 11.17 17.66 0.55
C LEU A 17 11.70 17.12 1.89
N ASN A 18 11.03 17.45 2.99
CA ASN A 18 11.40 16.95 4.32
C ASN A 18 11.30 15.42 4.38
N GLY A 19 10.23 14.83 3.84
CA GLY A 19 10.08 13.38 3.71
C GLY A 19 11.21 12.74 2.92
N GLY A 20 11.54 13.33 1.77
CA GLY A 20 12.63 12.87 0.90
C GLY A 20 14.01 12.94 1.57
N ILE A 21 14.30 14.01 2.31
CA ILE A 21 15.57 14.16 3.05
C ILE A 21 15.68 13.09 4.14
N VAL A 22 14.64 12.92 4.96
CA VAL A 22 14.62 11.90 6.02
C VAL A 22 14.77 10.49 5.42
N GLY A 23 14.02 10.20 4.35
CA GLY A 23 14.11 8.94 3.62
C GLY A 23 15.49 8.71 2.99
N GLY A 24 16.10 9.76 2.45
CA GLY A 24 17.43 9.74 1.86
C GLY A 24 18.51 9.46 2.90
N ILE A 25 18.48 10.13 4.05
CA ILE A 25 19.42 9.88 5.16
C ILE A 25 19.28 8.44 5.68
N ALA A 26 18.05 7.96 5.87
CA ALA A 26 17.80 6.58 6.28
C ALA A 26 18.30 5.58 5.23
N GLY A 27 18.02 5.81 3.95
CA GLY A 27 18.48 5.00 2.82
C GLY A 27 20.00 5.00 2.68
N PHE A 28 20.65 6.13 2.93
CA PHE A 28 22.11 6.25 2.95
C PHE A 28 22.72 5.44 4.10
N GLY A 29 22.18 5.58 5.31
CA GLY A 29 22.63 4.82 6.48
C GLY A 29 22.50 3.31 6.28
N LEU A 30 21.36 2.86 5.73
CA LEU A 30 21.13 1.46 5.37
C LEU A 30 22.07 0.98 4.26
N GLY A 31 22.24 1.75 3.20
CA GLY A 31 23.11 1.40 2.08
C GLY A 31 24.58 1.31 2.49
N LEU A 32 25.06 2.31 3.22
CA LEU A 32 26.43 2.36 3.72
C LEU A 32 26.68 1.26 4.75
N GLY A 33 25.78 1.09 5.71
CA GLY A 33 25.84 0.01 6.70
C GLY A 33 25.83 -1.37 6.04
N GLY A 34 24.97 -1.57 5.04
CA GLY A 34 24.89 -2.80 4.25
C GLY A 34 26.19 -3.11 3.50
N VAL A 35 26.78 -2.12 2.82
CA VAL A 35 28.06 -2.29 2.11
C VAL A 35 29.21 -2.58 3.08
N ILE A 36 29.28 -1.89 4.23
CA ILE A 36 30.30 -2.13 5.26
C ILE A 36 30.14 -3.53 5.87
N PHE A 37 28.91 -3.93 6.21
CA PHE A 37 28.64 -5.25 6.76
C PHE A 37 28.96 -6.36 5.75
N ALA A 38 28.50 -6.21 4.51
CA ALA A 38 28.72 -7.20 3.46
C ALA A 38 30.22 -7.34 3.11
N SER A 39 30.96 -6.22 3.06
CA SER A 39 32.41 -6.25 2.84
C SER A 39 33.18 -6.90 3.99
N ARG A 40 32.72 -6.79 5.24
CA ARG A 40 33.31 -7.54 6.37
C ARG A 40 32.96 -9.02 6.34
N ARG A 41 31.70 -9.36 6.06
CA ARG A 41 31.19 -10.74 6.18
C ARG A 41 31.50 -11.63 4.98
N TYR A 42 31.56 -11.09 3.77
CA TYR A 42 31.66 -11.86 2.52
C TYR A 42 32.93 -11.50 1.73
N PRO A 43 33.85 -12.46 1.51
CA PRO A 43 35.08 -12.24 0.73
C PRO A 43 34.82 -11.80 -0.72
N ALA A 44 33.76 -12.32 -1.36
CA ALA A 44 33.36 -11.92 -2.71
C ALA A 44 33.00 -10.42 -2.79
N PHE A 45 32.41 -9.86 -1.73
CA PHE A 45 32.03 -8.46 -1.66
C PHE A 45 33.25 -7.52 -1.46
N ARG A 46 34.35 -8.06 -0.91
CA ARG A 46 35.63 -7.33 -0.80
C ARG A 46 36.30 -7.08 -2.15
N GLY A 47 36.00 -7.91 -3.15
CA GLY A 47 36.49 -7.73 -4.52
C GLY A 47 35.69 -6.73 -5.37
N LEU A 48 34.54 -6.23 -4.89
CA LEU A 48 33.76 -5.22 -5.63
C LEU A 48 34.56 -3.92 -5.77
N THR A 49 34.54 -3.38 -6.99
CA THR A 49 35.18 -2.11 -7.30
C THR A 49 34.52 -0.97 -6.53
N LEU A 50 35.29 0.10 -6.27
CA LEU A 50 34.78 1.28 -5.57
C LEU A 50 33.51 1.85 -6.25
N PRO A 51 33.43 1.97 -7.59
CA PRO A 51 32.22 2.46 -8.27
C PRO A 51 30.98 1.60 -8.01
N PHE A 52 31.13 0.28 -7.93
CA PHE A 52 30.00 -0.62 -7.65
C PHE A 52 29.49 -0.44 -6.23
N ARG A 53 30.40 -0.23 -5.27
CA ARG A 53 30.00 0.02 -3.87
C ARG A 53 29.30 1.36 -3.72
N THR A 54 29.83 2.41 -4.36
CA THR A 54 29.18 3.73 -4.34
C THR A 54 27.82 3.67 -5.01
N PHE A 55 27.70 2.95 -6.13
CA PHE A 55 26.42 2.74 -6.82
C PHE A 55 25.37 2.16 -5.87
N LEU A 56 25.69 1.09 -5.13
CA LEU A 56 24.76 0.48 -4.19
C LEU A 56 24.31 1.46 -3.10
N VAL A 57 25.23 2.24 -2.53
CA VAL A 57 24.89 3.24 -1.50
C VAL A 57 24.02 4.35 -2.09
N THR A 58 24.38 4.90 -3.25
CA THR A 58 23.60 5.95 -3.91
C THR A 58 22.22 5.46 -4.31
N SER A 59 22.09 4.23 -4.82
CA SER A 59 20.79 3.65 -5.17
C SER A 59 19.89 3.48 -3.96
N SER A 60 20.41 2.97 -2.83
CA SER A 60 19.63 2.88 -1.58
C SER A 60 19.21 4.25 -1.05
N THR A 61 20.08 5.26 -1.18
CA THR A 61 19.80 6.65 -0.81
C THR A 61 18.66 7.23 -1.64
N THR A 62 18.77 7.16 -2.97
CA THR A 62 17.75 7.66 -3.90
C THR A 62 16.43 6.94 -3.71
N PHE A 63 16.46 5.60 -3.56
CA PHE A 63 15.25 4.82 -3.31
C PHE A 63 14.55 5.24 -2.02
N GLY A 64 15.30 5.36 -0.91
CA GLY A 64 14.75 5.81 0.38
C GLY A 64 14.15 7.20 0.30
N ALA A 65 14.79 8.13 -0.41
CA ALA A 65 14.30 9.47 -0.63
C ALA A 65 12.98 9.49 -1.40
N ILE A 66 12.91 8.80 -2.54
CA ILE A 66 11.72 8.78 -3.40
C ILE A 66 10.53 8.15 -2.66
N VAL A 67 10.71 6.99 -2.03
CA VAL A 67 9.61 6.27 -1.38
C VAL A 67 9.05 7.05 -0.19
N ASN A 68 9.91 7.71 0.59
CA ASN A 68 9.43 8.51 1.72
C ASN A 68 8.77 9.82 1.26
N ALA A 69 9.34 10.49 0.26
CA ALA A 69 8.75 11.65 -0.38
C ALA A 69 7.34 11.35 -0.91
N ASP A 70 7.18 10.23 -1.61
CA ASP A 70 5.88 9.78 -2.14
C ASP A 70 4.89 9.47 -1.01
N ARG A 71 5.31 8.74 0.02
CA ARG A 71 4.48 8.50 1.21
C ARG A 71 3.99 9.77 1.89
N GLN A 72 4.86 10.76 2.06
CA GLN A 72 4.48 12.04 2.67
C GLN A 72 3.57 12.85 1.74
N SER A 73 3.80 12.78 0.42
CA SER A 73 2.93 13.37 -0.60
C SER A 73 1.51 12.83 -0.49
N THR A 74 1.34 11.51 -0.49
CA THR A 74 0.02 10.87 -0.35
C THR A 74 -0.63 11.19 0.99
N ARG A 75 0.14 11.19 2.08
CA ARG A 75 -0.37 11.52 3.42
C ARG A 75 -0.85 12.96 3.51
N PHE A 76 -0.13 13.90 2.91
CA PHE A 76 -0.50 15.31 2.85
C PHE A 76 -1.80 15.51 2.06
N GLN A 77 -1.91 14.86 0.89
CA GLN A 77 -3.14 14.89 0.08
C GLN A 77 -4.33 14.36 0.88
N ARG A 78 -4.17 13.20 1.55
CA ARG A 78 -5.21 12.62 2.41
C ARG A 78 -5.61 13.53 3.57
N ALA A 79 -4.65 14.21 4.20
CA ALA A 79 -4.92 15.11 5.32
C ALA A 79 -5.63 16.42 4.93
N GLN A 80 -5.48 16.87 3.68
CA GLN A 80 -6.19 18.05 3.17
C GLN A 80 -7.63 17.75 2.73
N HIS A 81 -7.99 16.47 2.61
CA HIS A 81 -9.36 16.07 2.36
C HIS A 81 -10.12 16.12 3.70
N VAL A 82 -10.94 17.18 3.86
CA VAL A 82 -11.82 17.43 5.02
C VAL A 82 -12.76 16.25 5.31
N ASP A 83 -12.98 15.40 4.31
CA ASP A 83 -13.82 14.20 4.40
C ASP A 83 -13.07 12.92 4.80
N SER A 84 -11.75 12.98 5.04
CA SER A 84 -11.00 11.83 5.57
C SER A 84 -11.44 11.38 6.97
N ASP A 85 -12.18 12.25 7.69
CA ASP A 85 -12.78 11.98 9.00
C ASP A 85 -14.31 11.76 8.90
N TYR A 86 -14.90 11.78 7.69
CA TYR A 86 -16.30 11.42 7.47
C TYR A 86 -16.42 9.89 7.59
N ARG A 87 -16.52 9.42 8.83
CA ARG A 87 -16.73 8.01 9.17
C ARG A 87 -18.14 7.63 8.76
N ASP A 88 -18.27 7.20 7.50
CA ASP A 88 -19.48 6.63 6.95
C ASP A 88 -20.04 5.55 7.89
N ALA A 89 -21.36 5.35 7.88
CA ALA A 89 -22.00 4.28 8.64
C ALA A 89 -21.36 2.90 8.33
N SER A 90 -20.79 2.73 7.13
CA SER A 90 -20.01 1.57 6.73
C SER A 90 -18.70 1.39 7.51
N GLN A 91 -17.94 2.46 7.80
CA GLN A 91 -16.70 2.35 8.59
C GLN A 91 -16.99 2.01 10.05
N ARG A 92 -18.07 2.58 10.62
CA ARG A 92 -18.53 2.21 11.98
C ARG A 92 -19.00 0.76 12.04
N ALA A 93 -19.71 0.28 11.01
CA ALA A 93 -20.09 -1.13 10.89
C ALA A 93 -18.85 -2.04 10.73
N ALA A 94 -17.87 -1.64 9.92
CA ALA A 94 -16.61 -2.36 9.74
C ALA A 94 -15.77 -2.43 11.03
N GLU A 95 -15.77 -1.36 11.83
CA GLU A 95 -15.13 -1.36 13.16
C GLU A 95 -15.84 -2.28 14.15
N MET A 96 -17.18 -2.31 14.13
CA MET A 96 -17.97 -3.24 14.95
C MET A 96 -17.77 -4.70 14.53
N ILE A 97 -17.62 -4.97 13.24
CA ILE A 97 -17.27 -6.29 12.71
C ILE A 97 -15.84 -6.67 13.12
N ARG A 98 -14.85 -5.77 12.94
CA ARG A 98 -13.46 -5.98 13.38
C ARG A 98 -13.34 -6.21 14.89
N ALA A 99 -14.19 -5.58 15.70
CA ALA A 99 -14.22 -5.77 17.15
C ALA A 99 -14.67 -7.20 17.55
N ASN A 100 -15.41 -7.88 16.68
CA ASN A 100 -15.90 -9.24 16.89
C ASN A 100 -15.14 -10.30 16.08
N GLU A 101 -14.08 -9.91 15.34
CA GLU A 101 -13.27 -10.83 14.56
C GLU A 101 -12.44 -11.76 15.45
N SER A 102 -12.38 -13.03 15.05
CA SER A 102 -11.42 -13.97 15.60
C SER A 102 -9.99 -13.51 15.32
N LYS A 103 -9.04 -13.77 16.23
CA LYS A 103 -7.59 -13.50 16.02
C LYS A 103 -7.07 -14.00 14.67
N TYR A 104 -7.64 -15.10 14.17
CA TYR A 104 -7.31 -15.64 12.85
C TYR A 104 -7.86 -14.77 11.70
N GLN A 105 -9.08 -14.27 11.81
CA GLN A 105 -9.70 -13.38 10.82
C GLN A 105 -8.95 -12.05 10.76
N SER A 106 -8.61 -11.47 11.92
CA SER A 106 -7.83 -10.23 11.97
C SER A 106 -6.40 -10.41 11.46
N PHE A 107 -5.77 -11.57 11.68
CA PHE A 107 -4.48 -11.89 11.07
C PHE A 107 -4.58 -12.00 9.55
N MET A 108 -5.63 -12.65 9.03
CA MET A 108 -5.87 -12.74 7.60
C MET A 108 -6.21 -11.38 6.98
N ALA A 109 -6.97 -10.54 7.68
CA ALA A 109 -7.26 -9.17 7.27
C ALA A 109 -6.00 -8.31 7.24
N TRP A 110 -5.17 -8.38 8.28
CA TRP A 110 -3.87 -7.71 8.32
C TRP A 110 -2.95 -8.18 7.18
N GLY A 111 -2.95 -9.48 6.89
CA GLY A 111 -2.19 -10.06 5.78
C GLY A 111 -2.65 -9.55 4.42
N ARG A 112 -3.96 -9.37 4.20
CA ARG A 112 -4.52 -8.76 2.99
C ARG A 112 -4.13 -7.28 2.87
N GLU A 113 -4.21 -6.54 3.97
CA GLU A 113 -3.85 -5.11 4.01
C GLU A 113 -2.35 -4.89 3.74
N HIS A 114 -1.50 -5.77 4.24
CA HIS A 114 -0.05 -5.71 4.05
C HIS A 114 0.45 -6.63 2.93
N ARG A 115 -0.42 -7.08 2.02
CA ARG A 115 -0.09 -8.05 0.95
C ARG A 115 1.18 -7.70 0.20
N TYR A 116 1.35 -6.43 -0.17
CA TYR A 116 2.51 -5.94 -0.91
C TYR A 116 3.79 -5.99 -0.08
N SER A 117 3.71 -5.63 1.20
CA SER A 117 4.85 -5.68 2.12
C SER A 117 5.27 -7.12 2.42
N ILE A 118 4.31 -8.04 2.54
CA ILE A 118 4.57 -9.47 2.76
C ILE A 118 5.21 -10.10 1.53
N VAL A 119 4.72 -9.79 0.33
CA VAL A 119 5.30 -10.29 -0.92
C VAL A 119 6.73 -9.76 -1.08
N PHE A 120 6.94 -8.47 -0.84
CA PHE A 120 8.28 -7.89 -0.88
C PHE A 120 9.22 -8.50 0.17
N ALA A 121 8.77 -8.64 1.42
CA ALA A 121 9.57 -9.22 2.50
C ALA A 121 9.90 -10.70 2.23
N SER A 122 8.94 -11.50 1.76
CA SER A 122 9.16 -12.90 1.40
C SER A 122 10.11 -13.05 0.21
N TRP A 123 10.04 -12.14 -0.77
CA TRP A 123 10.98 -12.06 -1.88
C TRP A 123 12.41 -11.78 -1.38
N VAL A 124 12.62 -10.73 -0.57
CA VAL A 124 13.94 -10.41 0.02
C VAL A 124 14.44 -11.57 0.88
N ALA A 125 13.57 -12.17 1.69
CA ALA A 125 13.92 -13.32 2.53
C ALA A 125 14.35 -14.52 1.68
N SER A 126 13.63 -14.84 0.60
CA SER A 126 13.97 -15.93 -0.31
C SER A 126 15.31 -15.72 -1.01
N MET A 127 15.62 -14.49 -1.44
CA MET A 127 16.93 -14.12 -1.98
C MET A 127 18.03 -14.29 -0.93
N GLY A 128 17.79 -13.86 0.31
CA GLY A 128 18.73 -14.05 1.40
C GLY A 128 19.03 -15.52 1.65
N VAL A 129 17.99 -16.36 1.74
CA VAL A 129 18.12 -17.82 1.90
C VAL A 129 18.89 -18.42 0.71
N ALA A 130 18.51 -18.09 -0.52
CA ALA A 130 19.19 -18.59 -1.72
C ALA A 130 20.68 -18.22 -1.74
N LEU A 131 21.03 -16.96 -1.41
CA LEU A 131 22.43 -16.51 -1.33
C LEU A 131 23.21 -17.25 -0.23
N THR A 132 22.57 -17.57 0.90
CA THR A 132 23.22 -18.34 1.96
C THR A 132 23.47 -19.81 1.59
N ILE A 133 22.58 -20.41 0.81
CA ILE A 133 22.71 -21.79 0.31
C ILE A 133 23.77 -21.84 -0.80
N VAL A 134 23.63 -21.00 -1.83
CA VAL A 134 24.58 -20.92 -2.97
C VAL A 134 25.97 -20.48 -2.51
N GLY A 135 26.05 -19.60 -1.50
CA GLY A 135 27.32 -19.18 -0.91
C GLY A 135 28.09 -20.35 -0.28
N ARG A 136 27.40 -21.33 0.32
CA ARG A 136 27.98 -22.53 0.92
C ARG A 136 28.16 -23.69 -0.06
N ALA A 137 27.59 -23.62 -1.26
CA ALA A 137 27.71 -24.67 -2.26
C ALA A 137 29.17 -24.79 -2.78
N PRO A 138 29.70 -26.02 -2.93
CA PRO A 138 31.04 -26.28 -3.47
C PRO A 138 31.03 -26.12 -5.00
N MET A 139 30.92 -24.88 -5.48
CA MET A 139 31.01 -24.52 -6.90
C MET A 139 32.14 -23.51 -7.13
N SER A 140 32.78 -23.59 -8.30
CA SER A 140 33.84 -22.66 -8.69
C SER A 140 33.29 -21.25 -8.92
N THR A 141 34.12 -20.22 -8.68
CA THR A 141 33.75 -18.80 -8.82
C THR A 141 33.15 -18.45 -10.20
N PRO A 142 33.67 -18.97 -11.33
CA PRO A 142 33.06 -18.74 -12.64
C PRO A 142 31.64 -19.31 -12.77
N GLN A 143 31.40 -20.50 -12.21
CA GLN A 143 30.06 -21.12 -12.26
C GLN A 143 29.05 -20.33 -11.41
N LYS A 144 29.47 -19.81 -10.25
CA LYS A 144 28.64 -18.93 -9.42
C LYS A 144 28.25 -17.64 -10.15
N LEU A 145 29.15 -17.06 -10.96
CA LEU A 145 28.86 -15.87 -11.78
C LEU A 145 27.81 -16.14 -12.86
N VAL A 146 27.91 -17.28 -13.56
CA VAL A 146 26.93 -17.66 -14.58
C VAL A 146 25.56 -17.89 -13.95
N GLN A 147 25.51 -18.62 -12.84
CA GLN A 147 24.26 -18.83 -12.10
C GLN A 147 23.66 -17.53 -11.59
N ALA A 148 24.48 -16.62 -11.05
CA ALA A 148 24.01 -15.31 -10.59
C ALA A 148 23.31 -14.52 -11.70
N ARG A 149 23.80 -14.58 -12.94
CA ARG A 149 23.16 -13.92 -14.09
C ARG A 149 21.81 -14.55 -14.44
N VAL A 150 21.73 -15.88 -14.47
CA VAL A 150 20.47 -16.60 -14.73
C VAL A 150 19.45 -16.32 -13.63
N TYR A 151 19.88 -16.31 -12.36
CA TYR A 151 19.02 -15.93 -11.24
C TYR A 151 18.55 -14.48 -11.34
N ALA A 152 19.42 -13.54 -11.71
CA ALA A 152 19.02 -12.14 -11.89
C ALA A 152 17.97 -11.98 -13.01
N GLN A 153 18.14 -12.68 -14.13
CA GLN A 153 17.16 -12.68 -15.22
C GLN A 153 15.83 -13.30 -14.79
N ALA A 154 15.86 -14.46 -14.13
CA ALA A 154 14.66 -15.09 -13.59
C ALA A 154 13.94 -14.18 -12.57
N LEU A 155 14.70 -13.45 -11.75
CA LEU A 155 14.18 -12.48 -10.79
C LEU A 155 13.45 -11.33 -11.47
N THR A 156 14.02 -10.77 -12.54
CA THR A 156 13.35 -9.70 -13.30
C THR A 156 12.05 -10.17 -13.92
N LEU A 157 12.03 -11.38 -14.50
CA LEU A 157 10.82 -11.98 -15.04
C LEU A 157 9.78 -12.24 -13.94
N ALA A 158 10.20 -12.73 -12.78
CA ALA A 158 9.32 -12.93 -11.64
C ALA A 158 8.70 -11.60 -11.17
N VAL A 159 9.48 -10.51 -11.10
CA VAL A 159 8.97 -9.18 -10.74
C VAL A 159 7.95 -8.67 -11.75
N LEU A 160 8.19 -8.86 -13.05
CA LEU A 160 7.23 -8.49 -14.09
C LEU A 160 5.93 -9.31 -13.99
N VAL A 161 6.03 -10.62 -13.79
CA VAL A 161 4.88 -11.50 -13.61
C VAL A 161 4.11 -11.13 -12.36
N VAL A 162 4.79 -10.89 -11.24
CA VAL A 162 4.17 -10.46 -9.98
C VAL A 162 3.45 -9.12 -10.16
N SER A 163 4.07 -8.16 -10.84
CA SER A 163 3.45 -6.86 -11.14
C SER A 163 2.18 -7.02 -12.00
N ALA A 164 2.24 -7.86 -13.04
CA ALA A 164 1.10 -8.12 -13.92
C ALA A 164 -0.01 -8.91 -13.21
N VAL A 165 0.33 -9.89 -12.39
CA VAL A 165 -0.63 -10.62 -11.55
C VAL A 165 -1.29 -9.68 -10.56
N PHE A 166 -0.55 -8.72 -9.99
CA PHE A 166 -1.13 -7.72 -9.10
C PHE A 166 -2.09 -6.78 -9.82
N GLU A 167 -1.68 -6.24 -10.98
CA GLU A 167 -2.55 -5.41 -11.81
C GLU A 167 -3.82 -6.16 -12.20
N MET A 168 -3.69 -7.46 -12.54
CA MET A 168 -4.82 -8.30 -12.89
C MET A 168 -5.67 -8.73 -11.69
N SER A 169 -5.09 -8.91 -10.49
CA SER A 169 -5.85 -9.20 -9.27
C SER A 169 -6.62 -7.98 -8.80
N ASP A 170 -6.01 -6.79 -8.87
CA ASP A 170 -6.68 -5.53 -8.58
C ASP A 170 -7.85 -5.30 -9.57
N ALA A 171 -7.67 -5.70 -10.83
CA ALA A 171 -8.74 -5.72 -11.84
C ALA A 171 -9.81 -6.81 -11.61
N LYS A 172 -9.43 -8.01 -11.12
CA LYS A 172 -10.34 -9.17 -10.92
C LYS A 172 -11.17 -9.09 -9.65
N ASP A 173 -10.64 -8.50 -8.57
CA ASP A 173 -11.36 -8.35 -7.30
C ASP A 173 -12.54 -7.36 -7.39
N GLY A 174 -12.92 -6.90 -8.59
CA GLY A 174 -14.09 -6.02 -8.81
C GLY A 174 -13.91 -4.61 -8.25
N SER A 175 -12.71 -4.31 -7.77
CA SER A 175 -12.34 -3.08 -7.07
C SER A 175 -12.31 -1.84 -7.96
N GLY A 176 -12.66 -1.96 -9.24
CA GLY A 176 -12.79 -0.85 -10.18
C GLY A 176 -14.20 -0.26 -10.30
N ARG A 177 -15.25 -0.85 -9.68
CA ARG A 177 -16.60 -0.23 -9.72
C ARG A 177 -17.54 -0.58 -8.56
N TRP A 178 -17.42 -1.72 -7.88
CA TRP A 178 -18.35 -2.09 -6.79
C TRP A 178 -17.67 -2.96 -5.73
N GLU A 179 -17.78 -2.58 -4.45
CA GLU A 179 -17.31 -3.31 -3.27
C GLU A 179 -18.51 -3.93 -2.53
N THR A 180 -18.42 -5.21 -2.16
CA THR A 180 -19.52 -5.88 -1.43
C THR A 180 -19.30 -5.66 0.05
N VAL A 181 -20.11 -4.79 0.65
CA VAL A 181 -20.03 -4.44 2.07
C VAL A 181 -21.19 -5.12 2.80
N LEU A 182 -20.90 -5.73 3.95
CA LEU A 182 -21.91 -6.29 4.84
C LEU A 182 -22.59 -5.13 5.58
N VAL A 183 -23.85 -4.85 5.26
CA VAL A 183 -24.65 -3.78 5.87
C VAL A 183 -25.69 -4.42 6.80
N VAL A 184 -25.88 -3.84 7.98
CA VAL A 184 -26.92 -4.28 8.93
C VAL A 184 -28.31 -4.06 8.32
N ASP A 185 -29.17 -5.07 8.39
CA ASP A 185 -30.53 -5.02 7.83
C ASP A 185 -31.35 -3.85 8.43
N PRO A 186 -31.81 -2.88 7.61
CA PRO A 186 -32.60 -1.74 8.08
C PRO A 186 -33.97 -2.09 8.66
N ASN A 187 -34.48 -3.31 8.44
CA ASN A 187 -35.79 -3.75 8.90
C ASN A 187 -35.74 -4.61 10.18
N ASP A 188 -34.56 -4.87 10.73
CA ASP A 188 -34.39 -5.65 11.95
C ASP A 188 -34.10 -4.74 13.17
N PRO A 189 -35.04 -4.59 14.14
CA PRO A 189 -34.83 -3.73 15.30
C PRO A 189 -33.66 -4.21 16.19
N GLU A 190 -33.25 -5.48 16.09
CA GLU A 190 -32.13 -6.03 16.88
C GLU A 190 -30.76 -5.89 16.22
N HIS A 191 -30.67 -5.41 14.97
CA HIS A 191 -29.41 -5.21 14.23
C HIS A 191 -28.53 -6.48 14.11
N LYS A 192 -29.13 -7.68 14.07
CA LYS A 192 -28.38 -8.96 14.13
C LYS A 192 -28.08 -9.55 12.76
N HIS A 193 -28.85 -9.20 11.73
CA HIS A 193 -28.68 -9.75 10.39
C HIS A 193 -27.87 -8.81 9.49
N LEU A 194 -26.77 -9.34 8.94
CA LEU A 194 -25.94 -8.67 7.94
C LEU A 194 -26.40 -9.08 6.54
N ILE A 195 -26.72 -8.12 5.69
CA ILE A 195 -27.06 -8.32 4.27
C ILE A 195 -25.87 -7.89 3.41
N GLU A 196 -25.52 -8.73 2.43
CA GLU A 196 -24.53 -8.39 1.42
C GLU A 196 -25.09 -7.30 0.49
N LYS A 197 -24.56 -6.07 0.59
CA LYS A 197 -24.92 -4.97 -0.30
C LYS A 197 -23.73 -4.64 -1.19
N LYS A 198 -23.95 -4.62 -2.51
CA LYS A 198 -22.99 -4.09 -3.47
C LYS A 198 -23.00 -2.56 -3.37
N VAL A 199 -21.97 -1.99 -2.78
CA VAL A 199 -21.75 -0.54 -2.66
C VAL A 199 -20.76 -0.11 -3.75
N HIS A 200 -20.94 1.06 -4.34
CA HIS A 200 -20.00 1.56 -5.34
C HIS A 200 -18.69 1.91 -4.62
N LYS A 201 -17.55 1.45 -5.14
CA LYS A 201 -16.26 1.86 -4.59
C LYS A 201 -15.89 3.18 -5.23
N GLU A 202 -15.63 4.19 -4.41
CA GLU A 202 -15.19 5.48 -4.91
C GLU A 202 -13.79 5.35 -5.54
N ASP A 203 -13.66 5.79 -6.79
CA ASP A 203 -12.38 5.94 -7.49
C ASP A 203 -11.52 7.05 -6.83
N TYR A 204 -12.18 7.98 -6.14
CA TYR A 204 -11.59 9.05 -5.33
C TYR A 204 -12.54 9.44 -4.19
N GLU A 205 -11.99 9.71 -3.01
CA GLU A 205 -12.75 10.13 -1.81
C GLU A 205 -13.71 11.30 -2.18
N GLY A 206 -15.02 11.07 -2.00
CA GLY A 206 -16.08 12.06 -2.22
C GLY A 206 -16.88 11.93 -3.53
N GLN A 207 -16.63 10.88 -4.33
CA GLN A 207 -17.34 10.63 -5.59
C GLN A 207 -18.86 10.40 -5.41
N ASP A 208 -19.25 9.80 -4.28
CA ASP A 208 -20.64 9.41 -4.01
C ASP A 208 -21.34 10.31 -2.99
N MET A 209 -20.65 11.32 -2.42
CA MET A 209 -21.25 12.30 -1.50
C MET A 209 -22.52 12.96 -2.05
N TRP A 210 -22.57 13.23 -3.36
CA TRP A 210 -23.76 13.83 -3.97
C TRP A 210 -24.94 12.85 -3.99
N LYS A 211 -24.70 11.54 -4.12
CA LYS A 211 -25.75 10.51 -4.05
C LYS A 211 -26.32 10.48 -2.65
N ASP A 212 -25.48 10.55 -1.62
CA ASP A 212 -25.92 10.56 -0.21
C ASP A 212 -26.70 11.83 0.13
N MET A 213 -26.27 13.00 -0.37
CA MET A 213 -27.02 14.26 -0.23
C MET A 213 -28.38 14.18 -0.92
N VAL A 214 -28.46 13.57 -2.11
CA VAL A 214 -29.72 13.39 -2.84
C VAL A 214 -30.62 12.39 -2.11
N GLU A 215 -30.08 11.28 -1.61
CA GLU A 215 -30.85 10.29 -0.85
C GLU A 215 -31.41 10.89 0.45
N ALA A 216 -30.62 11.69 1.16
CA ALA A 216 -31.06 12.42 2.35
C ALA A 216 -32.17 13.45 2.04
N GLU A 217 -32.10 14.13 0.90
CA GLU A 217 -33.13 15.09 0.50
C GLU A 217 -34.41 14.39 0.00
N GLU A 218 -34.29 13.26 -0.71
CA GLU A 218 -35.44 12.40 -1.05
C GLU A 218 -36.16 11.87 0.20
N GLN A 219 -35.41 11.45 1.22
CA GLN A 219 -35.96 11.01 2.51
C GLN A 219 -36.72 12.15 3.20
N ARG A 220 -36.19 13.39 3.16
CA ARG A 220 -36.87 14.58 3.69
C ARG A 220 -38.16 14.89 2.93
N LEU A 221 -38.15 14.80 1.60
CA LEU A 221 -39.35 15.01 0.77
C LEU A 221 -40.41 13.95 1.06
N LYS A 222 -40.04 12.66 1.09
CA LYS A 222 -40.94 11.55 1.45
C LYS A 222 -41.52 11.72 2.86
N ALA A 223 -40.73 12.24 3.82
CA ALA A 223 -41.22 12.53 5.17
C ALA A 223 -42.22 13.70 5.20
N LYS A 224 -42.03 14.73 4.37
CA LYS A 224 -42.99 15.84 4.20
C LYS A 224 -44.28 15.36 3.54
N GLU A 225 -44.19 14.56 2.49
CA GLU A 225 -45.36 13.97 1.82
C GLU A 225 -46.17 13.10 2.77
N ARG A 226 -45.54 12.19 3.52
CA ARG A 226 -46.22 11.35 4.53
C ARG A 226 -46.90 12.15 5.63
N LYS A 227 -46.36 13.33 6.00
CA LYS A 227 -47.01 14.24 6.95
C LYS A 227 -48.20 14.96 6.32
N ALA A 228 -48.11 15.32 5.05
CA ALA A 228 -49.21 15.94 4.30
C ALA A 228 -50.36 14.96 4.02
N THR A 229 -50.10 13.65 3.84
CA THR A 229 -51.16 12.64 3.63
C THR A 229 -51.84 12.17 4.93
N LYS A 230 -51.28 12.51 6.10
CA LYS A 230 -51.82 12.17 7.43
C LYS A 230 -52.60 13.34 8.08
N SER A 231 -52.63 14.50 7.45
CA SER A 231 -53.47 15.65 7.80
C SER A 231 -54.70 15.70 6.92
#